data_AF-A0A8E2AT05-F1
#
_entry.id   AF-A0A8E2AT05-F1
#
_cell.length_a   1.000
_cell.length_b   1.000
_cell.length_c   1.000
_cell.angle_alpha   90.00
_cell.angle_beta   90.00
_cell.angle_gamma   90.00
#
_symmetry.space_group_name_H-M   'P 1'
#
loop_
_entity.id
_entity.type
_entity.pdbx_description
1 polymer ?
#
loop_
_entity_poly.entity_id
_entity_poly.type
_entity_poly.pdbx_seq_one_letter_code
_entity_poly.pdbx_strand_id
1 'polypeptide(L)' 'MWIYRGKFNWRKWADNEGITIVFFDRMALGGSVGAYWQWSETASGKRDVN' A
#
# COMPACT_ATOMS: atom_id res chain seq x y z
N MET A 1 -1.10 7.44 16.89
CA MET A 1 -0.77 6.93 15.54
C MET A 1 -1.00 5.44 15.50
N TRP A 2 -1.78 4.96 14.54
CA TRP A 2 -2.06 3.54 14.34
C TRP A 2 -1.45 3.09 13.02
N ILE A 3 -0.73 1.96 13.04
CA ILE A 3 -0.05 1.43 11.86
C ILE A 3 -0.56 0.01 11.62
N TYR A 4 -1.04 -0.23 10.41
CA TYR A 4 -1.50 -1.53 9.96
C TYR A 4 -0.67 -1.97 8.77
N ARG A 5 -0.34 -3.26 8.73
CA ARG A 5 0.35 -3.88 7.60
C ARG A 5 -0.52 -4.99 7.03
N GLY A 6 -0.58 -5.06 5.71
CA GLY A 6 -1.41 -6.04 5.03
C GLY A 6 -0.92 -6.36 3.64
N LYS A 7 -1.79 -7.03 2.88
CA LYS A 7 -1.61 -7.34 1.48
C LYS A 7 -2.47 -6.43 0.61
N PHE A 8 -1.94 -6.03 -0.54
CA PHE A 8 -2.56 -5.11 -1.47
C PHE A 8 -2.59 -5.69 -2.87
N ASN A 9 -3.80 -5.69 -3.43
CA ASN A 9 -4.06 -6.10 -4.81
C ASN A 9 -4.64 -4.89 -5.55
N TRP A 10 -3.98 -4.46 -6.63
CA TRP A 10 -4.48 -3.42 -7.51
C TRP A 10 -4.32 -3.79 -8.98
N ARG A 11 -5.45 -4.17 -9.56
CA ARG A 11 -5.58 -4.58 -10.96
C ARG A 11 -4.50 -5.62 -11.31
N LYS A 12 -3.77 -5.41 -12.42
CA LYS A 12 -2.72 -6.30 -12.89
C LYS A 12 -1.30 -5.85 -12.51
N TRP A 13 -1.18 -4.75 -11.77
CA TRP A 13 0.11 -4.10 -11.51
C TRP A 13 0.59 -4.31 -10.08
N ALA A 14 -0.32 -4.55 -9.14
CA ALA A 14 0.00 -5.00 -7.79
C ALA A 14 -0.78 -6.27 -7.52
N ASP A 15 -0.06 -7.37 -7.34
CA ASP A 15 -0.62 -8.64 -6.90
C ASP A 15 0.14 -9.10 -5.66
N ASN A 16 -0.60 -9.32 -4.58
CA ASN A 16 -0.13 -9.74 -3.27
C ASN A 16 0.99 -8.86 -2.67
N GLU A 17 0.96 -7.56 -2.95
CA GLU A 17 1.98 -6.59 -2.52
C GLU A 17 1.88 -6.26 -1.04
N GLY A 18 2.99 -5.86 -0.43
CA GLY A 18 2.97 -5.32 0.93
C GLY A 18 2.43 -3.89 0.97
N ILE A 19 1.48 -3.60 1.85
CA ILE A 19 1.00 -2.24 2.11
C ILE A 19 1.08 -1.90 3.60
N THR A 20 1.40 -0.64 3.88
CA THR A 20 1.36 -0.04 5.21
C THR A 20 0.35 1.11 5.22
N ILE A 21 -0.61 1.05 6.14
CA ILE A 21 -1.59 2.12 6.36
C ILE A 21 -1.29 2.80 7.67
N VAL A 22 -1.16 4.13 7.63
CA VAL A 22 -0.85 4.98 8.79
C VAL A 22 -2.01 5.93 9.06
N PHE A 23 -2.52 5.87 10.28
CA PHE A 23 -3.49 6.82 10.81
C PHE A 23 -2.76 7.78 11.76
N PHE A 24 -2.63 9.04 11.34
CA PHE A 24 -1.84 10.06 12.04
C PHE A 24 -2.48 10.51 13.36
N ASP A 25 -3.81 10.63 13.38
CA ASP A 25 -4.61 11.03 14.54
C ASP A 25 -5.71 10.00 14.85
N ARG A 26 -6.70 10.36 15.67
CA ARG A 26 -7.91 9.58 15.95
C ARG A 26 -8.57 9.18 14.62
N MET A 27 -8.80 7.88 14.48
CA MET A 27 -9.58 7.31 13.39
C MET A 27 -10.99 7.92 13.40
N ALA A 28 -11.29 8.71 12.37
CA ALA A 28 -12.59 9.28 12.16
C ALA A 28 -13.05 8.97 10.74
N LEU A 29 -14.36 8.78 10.56
CA LEU A 29 -14.96 8.63 9.25
C LEU A 29 -14.71 9.91 8.42
N GLY A 30 -14.20 9.75 7.20
CA GLY A 30 -13.82 10.87 6.33
C GLY A 30 -12.44 11.48 6.61
N GLY A 31 -11.71 10.98 7.61
CA GLY A 31 -10.33 11.39 7.88
C GLY A 31 -9.34 10.87 6.83
N SER A 32 -8.33 11.68 6.52
CA SER A 32 -7.24 11.27 5.63
C SER A 32 -6.36 10.20 6.27
N VAL A 33 -5.87 9.27 5.45
CA VAL A 33 -4.95 8.21 5.85
C VAL A 33 -3.74 8.19 4.93
N GLY A 34 -2.57 7.86 5.48
CA GLY A 34 -1.39 7.57 4.67
C GLY A 34 -1.43 6.12 4.22
N ALA A 35 -1.32 5.87 2.92
CA ALA A 35 -1.20 4.52 2.36
C ALA A 35 0.10 4.42 1.55
N TYR A 36 0.94 3.46 1.92
CA TYR A 36 2.28 3.29 1.36
C TYR A 36 2.48 1.86 0.90
N TRP A 37 2.86 1.69 -0.36
CA TRP A 37 3.25 0.40 -0.93
C TRP A 37 4.36 0.61 -1.95
N GLN A 38 5.03 -0.48 -2.30
CA GLN A 38 6.00 -0.52 -3.38
C GLN A 38 5.49 -1.52 -4.42
N TRP A 39 5.58 -1.16 -5.69
CA TRP A 39 5.22 -2.06 -6.79
C TRP A 39 6.36 -3.06 -6.99
N SER A 40 6.06 -4.35 -7.08
CA SER A 40 7.03 -5.34 -7.54
C SER A 40 7.16 -5.35 -9.06
N GLU A 41 6.24 -4.73 -9.81
CA GLU A 41 6.32 -4.63 -11.26
C GLU A 41 6.23 -3.17 -11.71
N THR A 42 7.23 -2.71 -12.45
CA THR A 42 7.26 -1.37 -13.07
C THR A 42 6.27 -1.30 -14.23
N ALA A 43 5.89 -0.08 -14.64
CA ALA A 43 5.01 0.14 -15.79
C ALA A 43 5.53 -0.45 -17.12
N SER A 44 6.83 -0.75 -17.19
CA SER A 44 7.49 -1.39 -18.34
C SER A 44 7.49 -2.93 -18.28
N GLY A 45 6.86 -3.54 -17.27
CA GLY A 45 6.81 -4.99 -17.07
C GLY A 45 8.07 -5.58 -16.44
N LYS A 46 9.02 -4.75 -15.99
CA LYS A 46 10.18 -5.24 -15.24
C LYS A 46 9.77 -5.47 -13.80
N ARG A 47 10.04 -6.67 -13.30
CA ARG A 47 9.87 -6.99 -11.88
C ARG A 47 11.06 -6.51 -11.07
N ASP A 48 10.79 -5.69 -10.07
CA ASP A 48 11.73 -5.37 -9.01
C ASP A 48 11.76 -6.55 -8.04
N VAL A 49 12.67 -7.48 -8.33
CA VAL A 49 13.14 -8.49 -7.37
C VAL A 49 14.14 -7.79 -6.45
N ASN A 50 13.69 -7.43 -5.25
CA ASN A 50 14.57 -7.02 -4.16
C ASN A 50 15.76 -7.99 -3.99
#